data_AF-A0AAD4YQJ6-F1
#
_entry.id   AF-A0AAD4YQJ6-F1
#
_cell.length_a   1.000
_cell.length_b   1.000
_cell.length_c   1.000
_cell.angle_alpha   90.00
_cell.angle_beta   90.00
_cell.angle_gamma   90.00
#
_symmetry.space_group_name_H-M   'P 1'
#
loop_
_entity.id
_entity.type
_entity.pdbx_description
1 polymer ?
#
loop_
_entity_poly.entity_id
_entity_poly.type
_entity_poly.pdbx_seq_one_letter_code
_entity_poly.pdbx_strand_id
1 'polypeptide(L)'
;MATSYWLPTVNMLTSLVELHLPSCRLPMLPLTLPSINFTSLLVLDLSKNKFTSTIPPWLFNLTELEMLDLTDNNLTGKLLDSLGYLKSLRYLDLSYNSFQDSIPKSIGNLTSLEEFDLAWNQMSGIILESLGELSSLVSFDIYGNTWEGAITEAHFAKLGGLRRLSIENNSPKFLWFST
;
A
#
# COMPACT_ATOMS: atom_id res chain seq x y z
N MET A 1 10.46 13.64 -28.59
CA MET A 1 9.02 13.33 -28.70
C MET A 1 8.44 13.48 -27.31
N ALA A 2 7.48 14.40 -27.13
CA ALA A 2 6.84 14.58 -25.83
C ALA A 2 6.04 13.30 -25.53
N THR A 3 6.44 12.55 -24.51
CA THR A 3 5.67 11.43 -24.00
C THR A 3 4.33 11.98 -23.53
N SER A 4 3.24 11.46 -24.11
CA SER A 4 1.88 11.85 -23.73
C SER A 4 1.67 11.57 -22.25
N TYR A 5 1.57 12.64 -21.47
CA TYR A 5 1.41 12.59 -20.03
C TYR A 5 -0.06 12.24 -19.75
N TRP A 6 -0.31 10.98 -19.39
CA TRP A 6 -1.66 10.39 -19.24
C TRP A 6 -2.49 11.08 -18.14
N LEU A 7 -1.82 11.51 -17.06
CA LEU A 7 -2.46 11.91 -15.82
C LEU A 7 -3.34 13.16 -15.95
N PRO A 8 -2.95 14.27 -16.61
CA PRO A 8 -3.86 15.40 -16.81
C PRO A 8 -5.12 15.04 -17.57
N THR A 9 -5.03 14.16 -18.57
CA THR A 9 -6.19 13.75 -19.37
C THR A 9 -7.20 13.01 -18.51
N VAL A 10 -6.76 12.03 -17.71
CA VAL A 10 -7.68 11.30 -16.81
C VAL A 10 -8.15 12.15 -15.64
N ASN A 11 -7.32 13.08 -15.14
CA ASN A 11 -7.68 14.00 -14.07
C ASN A 11 -8.79 14.98 -14.49
N MET A 12 -9.10 15.14 -15.78
CA MET A 12 -10.27 15.91 -16.21
C MET A 12 -11.61 15.19 -15.99
N LEU A 13 -11.59 13.88 -15.71
CA LEU A 13 -12.78 13.04 -15.57
C LEU A 13 -13.24 13.01 -14.11
N THR A 14 -13.89 14.08 -13.65
CA THR A 14 -14.29 14.23 -12.24
C THR A 14 -15.30 13.18 -11.76
N SER A 15 -16.10 12.63 -12.67
CA SER A 15 -17.06 11.56 -12.39
C SER A 15 -16.46 10.15 -12.50
N LEU A 16 -15.14 10.02 -12.73
CA LEU A 16 -14.49 8.73 -12.84
C LEU A 16 -14.48 8.04 -11.46
N VAL A 17 -15.08 6.85 -11.41
CA VAL A 17 -15.18 6.02 -10.20
C VAL A 17 -14.05 5.00 -10.14
N GLU A 18 -13.68 4.45 -11.29
CA GLU A 18 -12.65 3.43 -11.39
C GLU A 18 -11.68 3.77 -12.51
N LEU A 19 -10.38 3.65 -12.24
CA LEU A 19 -9.32 3.81 -13.22
C LEU A 19 -8.42 2.57 -13.19
N HIS A 20 -8.49 1.79 -14.27
CA HIS A 20 -7.70 0.58 -14.46
C HIS A 20 -6.71 0.79 -15.61
N LEU A 21 -5.43 0.91 -15.30
CA LEU A 21 -4.35 1.04 -16.29
C LEU A 21 -3.22 0.01 -16.09
N PRO A 22 -3.51 -1.28 -15.82
CA PRO A 22 -2.46 -2.27 -15.63
C PRO A 22 -1.67 -2.50 -16.92
N SER A 23 -0.36 -2.72 -16.81
CA SER A 23 0.50 -3.10 -17.95
C SER A 23 0.49 -2.12 -19.14
N CYS A 24 0.15 -0.86 -18.92
CA CYS A 24 0.00 0.17 -19.96
C CYS A 24 1.33 0.82 -20.39
N ARG A 25 2.46 0.44 -19.76
CA ARG A 25 3.79 1.03 -20.00
C ARG A 25 3.80 2.55 -19.81
N LEU A 26 3.07 3.02 -18.80
CA LEU A 26 2.98 4.44 -18.48
C LEU A 26 4.39 4.99 -18.15
N PRO A 27 4.75 6.17 -18.67
CA PRO A 27 6.13 6.64 -18.64
C PRO A 27 6.64 7.01 -17.24
N MET A 28 5.75 7.50 -16.36
CA MET A 28 6.04 7.82 -14.97
C MET A 28 4.76 8.06 -14.17
N LEU A 29 4.90 7.98 -12.85
CA LEU A 29 3.94 8.46 -11.87
C LEU A 29 4.44 9.80 -11.30
N PRO A 30 3.89 10.94 -11.73
CA PRO A 30 4.51 12.22 -11.43
C PRO A 30 4.33 12.65 -9.98
N LEU A 31 5.34 13.29 -9.41
CA LEU A 31 5.33 13.70 -7.99
C LEU A 31 4.41 14.88 -7.70
N THR A 32 4.13 15.71 -8.70
CA THR A 32 3.30 16.91 -8.56
C THR A 32 2.16 16.92 -9.56
N LEU A 33 1.00 17.39 -9.11
CA LEU A 33 -0.16 17.65 -9.94
C LEU A 33 -0.73 19.03 -9.55
N PRO A 34 -0.91 19.98 -10.49
CA PRO A 34 -1.36 21.33 -10.17
C PRO A 34 -2.73 21.38 -9.46
N SER A 35 -3.62 20.44 -9.79
CA SER A 35 -4.91 20.25 -9.13
C SER A 35 -5.33 18.78 -9.24
N ILE A 36 -5.93 18.23 -8.19
CA ILE A 36 -6.45 16.86 -8.15
C ILE A 36 -7.97 16.97 -8.30
N ASN A 37 -8.51 16.36 -9.36
CA ASN A 37 -9.91 16.46 -9.75
C ASN A 37 -10.63 15.10 -9.68
N PHE A 38 -9.96 14.05 -9.20
CA PHE A 38 -10.55 12.75 -8.91
C PHE A 38 -11.45 12.81 -7.66
N THR A 39 -12.61 13.44 -7.78
CA THR A 39 -13.53 13.67 -6.66
C THR A 39 -14.40 12.46 -6.31
N SER A 40 -14.43 11.44 -7.16
CA SER A 40 -15.31 10.27 -7.01
C SER A 40 -14.58 8.94 -7.20
N LEU A 41 -13.25 8.97 -7.28
CA LEU A 41 -12.45 7.78 -7.59
C LEU A 41 -12.37 6.85 -6.36
N LEU A 42 -12.84 5.62 -6.55
CA LEU A 42 -12.86 4.55 -5.55
C LEU A 42 -11.82 3.46 -5.88
N VAL A 43 -11.52 3.24 -7.16
CA VAL A 43 -10.57 2.21 -7.60
C VAL A 43 -9.47 2.82 -8.45
N LEU A 44 -8.23 2.54 -8.07
CA LEU A 44 -7.04 2.93 -8.83
C LEU A 44 -6.10 1.73 -8.97
N ASP A 45 -6.08 1.14 -10.15
CA ASP A 45 -5.11 0.11 -10.55
C ASP A 45 -4.09 0.72 -11.52
N LEU A 46 -2.85 0.79 -11.06
CA LEU A 46 -1.69 1.21 -11.85
C LEU A 46 -0.59 0.14 -11.86
N SER A 47 -0.95 -1.11 -11.63
CA SER A 47 -0.02 -2.24 -11.58
C SER A 47 0.75 -2.41 -12.89
N LYS A 48 1.93 -3.05 -12.83
CA LYS A 48 2.68 -3.49 -14.03
C LYS A 48 3.13 -2.37 -14.98
N ASN A 49 3.34 -1.15 -14.48
CA ASN A 49 3.75 0.00 -15.30
C ASN A 49 5.23 0.35 -15.23
N LYS A 50 6.04 -0.39 -14.46
CA LYS A 50 7.49 -0.16 -14.29
C LYS A 50 7.83 1.22 -13.73
N PHE A 51 6.96 1.82 -12.93
CA PHE A 51 7.26 3.10 -12.29
C PHE A 51 8.48 2.98 -11.39
N THR A 52 9.42 3.94 -11.46
CA THR A 52 10.67 3.90 -10.69
C THR A 52 10.77 4.96 -9.59
N SER A 53 9.71 5.74 -9.39
CA SER A 53 9.64 6.85 -8.43
C SER A 53 9.08 6.42 -7.08
N THR A 54 8.92 7.36 -6.13
CA THR A 54 8.12 7.13 -4.92
C THR A 54 6.62 7.26 -5.21
N ILE A 55 5.78 6.85 -4.27
CA ILE A 55 4.35 7.19 -4.29
C ILE A 55 4.23 8.72 -4.17
N PRO A 56 3.50 9.40 -5.07
CA PRO A 56 3.40 10.85 -5.04
C PRO A 56 2.41 11.32 -3.96
N PRO A 57 2.68 12.44 -3.27
CA PRO A 57 1.84 12.90 -2.17
C PRO A 57 0.37 13.14 -2.52
N TRP A 58 0.08 13.53 -3.77
CA TRP A 58 -1.29 13.79 -4.22
C TRP A 58 -2.19 12.56 -4.16
N LEU A 59 -1.64 11.34 -4.21
CA LEU A 59 -2.42 10.11 -4.14
C LEU A 59 -3.12 9.98 -2.79
N PHE A 60 -2.47 10.46 -1.71
CA PHE A 60 -3.03 10.43 -0.36
C PHE A 60 -4.18 11.41 -0.13
N ASN A 61 -4.48 12.27 -1.10
CA ASN A 61 -5.65 13.15 -1.06
C ASN A 61 -6.92 12.47 -1.62
N LEU A 62 -6.81 11.25 -2.16
CA LEU A 62 -7.93 10.48 -2.67
C LEU A 62 -8.62 9.72 -1.52
N THR A 63 -9.15 10.44 -0.53
CA THR A 63 -9.58 9.84 0.75
C THR A 63 -10.76 8.87 0.65
N GLU A 64 -11.51 8.92 -0.44
CA GLU A 64 -12.61 7.99 -0.74
C GLU A 64 -12.13 6.69 -1.41
N LEU A 65 -10.83 6.56 -1.74
CA LEU A 65 -10.30 5.39 -2.44
C LEU A 65 -10.51 4.12 -1.60
N GLU A 66 -11.13 3.11 -2.21
CA GLU A 66 -11.40 1.79 -1.61
C GLU A 66 -10.38 0.74 -2.06
N MET A 67 -9.82 0.90 -3.27
CA MET A 67 -8.85 -0.02 -3.83
C MET A 67 -7.66 0.73 -4.44
N LEU A 68 -6.45 0.37 -4.00
CA LEU A 68 -5.20 0.82 -4.58
C LEU A 68 -4.32 -0.38 -4.93
N ASP A 69 -4.05 -0.56 -6.21
CA ASP A 69 -3.12 -1.56 -6.72
C ASP A 69 -1.94 -0.87 -7.42
N LEU A 70 -0.75 -1.00 -6.84
CA LEU A 70 0.53 -0.52 -7.39
C LEU A 70 1.52 -1.67 -7.64
N THR A 71 1.03 -2.90 -7.70
CA THR A 71 1.84 -4.13 -7.77
C THR A 71 2.70 -4.21 -9.02
N ASP A 72 3.84 -4.87 -8.90
CA ASP A 72 4.73 -5.17 -10.04
C ASP A 72 5.16 -3.87 -10.75
N ASN A 73 5.62 -2.93 -9.95
CA ASN A 73 6.31 -1.74 -10.39
C ASN A 73 7.75 -1.77 -9.85
N ASN A 74 8.47 -0.67 -9.96
CA ASN A 74 9.81 -0.53 -9.40
C ASN A 74 9.83 0.68 -8.43
N LEU A 75 8.71 0.92 -7.74
CA LEU A 75 8.52 2.07 -6.86
C LEU A 75 9.50 1.97 -5.68
N THR A 76 10.01 3.11 -5.24
CA THR A 76 11.06 3.19 -4.21
C THR A 76 10.65 4.08 -3.04
N GLY A 77 11.54 4.18 -2.05
CA GLY A 77 11.36 5.03 -0.87
C GLY A 77 10.52 4.36 0.21
N LYS A 78 10.16 5.12 1.23
CA LYS A 78 9.37 4.65 2.38
C LYS A 78 7.88 4.88 2.18
N LEU A 79 7.06 4.09 2.86
CA LEU A 79 5.65 4.38 3.03
C LEU A 79 5.48 5.61 3.94
N LEU A 80 4.75 6.62 3.48
CA LEU A 80 4.57 7.88 4.20
C LEU A 80 3.41 7.80 5.18
N ASP A 81 3.46 8.60 6.25
CA ASP A 81 2.37 8.67 7.24
C ASP A 81 1.03 9.09 6.63
N SER A 82 1.06 9.81 5.50
CA SER A 82 -0.13 10.19 4.74
C SER A 82 -0.90 8.99 4.19
N LEU A 83 -0.31 7.79 4.13
CA LEU A 83 -1.04 6.55 3.78
C LEU A 83 -2.24 6.34 4.70
N GLY A 84 -2.11 6.67 5.99
CA GLY A 84 -3.20 6.59 6.97
C GLY A 84 -4.35 7.60 6.76
N TYR A 85 -4.31 8.45 5.73
CA TYR A 85 -5.42 9.33 5.35
C TYR A 85 -6.47 8.61 4.49
N LEU A 86 -6.10 7.51 3.85
CA LEU A 86 -6.96 6.76 2.93
C LEU A 86 -7.89 5.79 3.67
N LYS A 87 -8.68 6.30 4.64
CA LYS A 87 -9.45 5.50 5.61
C LYS A 87 -10.54 4.61 4.98
N SER A 88 -10.94 4.91 3.75
CA SER A 88 -11.90 4.10 2.99
C SER A 88 -11.25 2.88 2.32
N LEU A 89 -9.91 2.76 2.31
CA LEU A 89 -9.23 1.63 1.69
C LEU A 89 -9.65 0.31 2.32
N ARG A 90 -9.98 -0.63 1.44
CA ARG A 90 -10.30 -2.03 1.71
C ARG A 90 -9.25 -2.96 1.12
N TYR A 91 -8.65 -2.57 0.00
CA TYR A 91 -7.61 -3.32 -0.69
C TYR A 91 -6.40 -2.43 -0.96
N LEU A 92 -5.24 -2.86 -0.49
CA LEU A 92 -3.96 -2.21 -0.75
C LEU A 92 -2.92 -3.26 -1.15
N ASP A 93 -2.51 -3.23 -2.40
CA ASP A 93 -1.42 -4.07 -2.90
C ASP A 93 -0.26 -3.21 -3.40
N LEU A 94 0.88 -3.37 -2.72
CA LEU A 94 2.15 -2.70 -2.95
C LEU A 94 3.26 -3.71 -3.24
N SER A 95 2.90 -4.97 -3.48
CA SER A 95 3.85 -6.06 -3.65
C SER A 95 4.69 -5.92 -4.92
N TYR A 96 5.82 -6.62 -4.97
CA TYR A 96 6.75 -6.60 -6.10
C TYR A 96 7.17 -5.16 -6.47
N ASN A 97 7.73 -4.45 -5.49
CA ASN A 97 8.28 -3.11 -5.65
C ASN A 97 9.67 -3.05 -4.97
N SER A 98 10.17 -1.85 -4.67
CA SER A 98 11.43 -1.62 -3.96
C SER A 98 11.24 -0.65 -2.79
N PHE A 99 10.08 -0.74 -2.11
CA PHE A 99 9.83 0.03 -0.89
C PHE A 99 10.76 -0.39 0.23
N GLN A 100 11.15 0.58 1.06
CA GLN A 100 12.15 0.46 2.13
C GLN A 100 11.58 0.99 3.46
N ASP A 101 12.37 0.84 4.52
CA ASP A 101 12.02 1.18 5.91
C ASP A 101 10.83 0.37 6.44
N SER A 102 10.28 0.79 7.58
CA SER A 102 9.19 0.12 8.29
C SER A 102 7.81 0.62 7.86
N ILE A 103 6.78 -0.16 8.20
CA ILE A 103 5.38 0.26 8.03
C ILE A 103 5.12 1.45 8.99
N PRO A 104 4.60 2.58 8.48
CA PRO A 104 4.30 3.74 9.32
C PRO A 104 3.19 3.43 10.32
N LYS A 105 3.27 4.02 11.52
CA LYS A 105 2.27 3.83 12.60
C LYS A 105 0.85 4.19 12.16
N SER A 106 0.74 5.15 11.26
CA SER A 106 -0.51 5.61 10.66
C SER A 106 -1.27 4.52 9.89
N ILE A 107 -0.66 3.37 9.57
CA ILE A 107 -1.36 2.22 8.99
C ILE A 107 -2.55 1.81 9.87
N GLY A 108 -2.44 1.94 11.20
CA GLY A 108 -3.52 1.61 12.13
C GLY A 108 -4.78 2.46 11.96
N ASN A 109 -4.73 3.55 11.19
CA ASN A 109 -5.91 4.34 10.85
C ASN A 109 -6.78 3.69 9.75
N LEU A 110 -6.26 2.71 9.02
CA LEU A 110 -6.96 2.04 7.92
C LEU A 110 -7.85 0.91 8.44
N THR A 111 -8.78 1.24 9.33
CA THR A 111 -9.60 0.24 10.04
C THR A 111 -10.54 -0.55 9.12
N SER A 112 -10.80 -0.05 7.91
CA SER A 112 -11.59 -0.68 6.86
C SER A 112 -10.77 -1.63 5.97
N LEU A 113 -9.45 -1.70 6.13
CA LEU A 113 -8.57 -2.48 5.28
C LEU A 113 -8.79 -3.97 5.50
N GLU A 114 -9.10 -4.69 4.42
CA GLU A 114 -9.41 -6.12 4.41
C GLU A 114 -8.24 -6.92 3.85
N GLU A 115 -7.57 -6.39 2.82
CA GLU A 115 -6.41 -7.01 2.19
C GLU A 115 -5.24 -6.03 2.13
N PHE A 116 -4.10 -6.47 2.65
CA PHE A 116 -2.86 -5.71 2.63
C PHE A 116 -1.70 -6.58 2.20
N ASP A 117 -1.10 -6.25 1.07
CA ASP A 117 0.04 -6.96 0.51
C ASP A 117 1.24 -6.01 0.31
N LEU A 118 2.36 -6.38 0.95
CA LEU A 118 3.66 -5.73 0.86
C LEU A 118 4.76 -6.71 0.45
N ALA A 119 4.39 -7.89 -0.03
CA ALA A 119 5.34 -8.95 -0.34
C ALA A 119 6.37 -8.50 -1.39
N TRP A 120 7.57 -9.09 -1.35
CA TRP A 120 8.62 -8.84 -2.33
C TRP A 120 8.99 -7.35 -2.47
N ASN A 121 9.33 -6.75 -1.32
CA ASN A 121 9.90 -5.40 -1.24
C ASN A 121 11.25 -5.46 -0.50
N GLN A 122 11.78 -4.30 -0.11
CA GLN A 122 13.00 -4.15 0.70
C GLN A 122 12.66 -3.58 2.08
N MET A 123 11.45 -3.88 2.59
CA MET A 123 10.98 -3.34 3.87
C MET A 123 11.80 -3.93 5.02
N SER A 124 12.00 -3.13 6.07
CA SER A 124 12.85 -3.47 7.21
C SER A 124 12.31 -2.90 8.52
N GLY A 125 13.03 -3.12 9.62
CA GLY A 125 12.62 -2.68 10.95
C GLY A 125 11.53 -3.56 11.57
N ILE A 126 10.92 -3.08 12.65
CA ILE A 126 9.97 -3.86 13.45
C ILE A 126 8.53 -3.66 12.97
N ILE A 127 7.75 -4.73 13.01
CA ILE A 127 6.29 -4.64 12.87
C ILE A 127 5.76 -4.04 14.18
N LEU A 128 4.93 -3.00 14.06
CA LEU A 128 4.42 -2.25 15.21
C LEU A 128 3.05 -2.79 15.64
N GLU A 129 2.72 -2.66 16.93
CA GLU A 129 1.42 -3.04 17.48
C GLU A 129 0.24 -2.30 16.83
N SER A 130 0.48 -1.14 16.19
CA SER A 130 -0.52 -0.43 15.40
C SER A 130 -1.11 -1.28 14.25
N LEU A 131 -0.41 -2.34 13.81
CA LEU A 131 -0.96 -3.34 12.90
C LEU A 131 -2.24 -3.98 13.46
N GLY A 132 -2.33 -4.17 14.77
CA GLY A 132 -3.50 -4.70 15.45
C GLY A 132 -4.75 -3.83 15.30
N GLU A 133 -4.61 -2.53 14.97
CA GLU A 133 -5.78 -1.66 14.76
C GLU A 133 -6.50 -1.89 13.43
N LEU A 134 -5.95 -2.71 12.53
CA LEU A 134 -6.58 -3.12 11.26
C LEU A 134 -7.70 -4.14 11.50
N SER A 135 -8.73 -3.76 12.26
CA SER A 135 -9.76 -4.67 12.77
C SER A 135 -10.56 -5.42 11.69
N SER A 136 -10.58 -4.93 10.44
CA SER A 136 -11.23 -5.58 9.29
C SER A 136 -10.31 -6.50 8.50
N LEU A 137 -9.03 -6.60 8.86
CA LEU A 137 -8.02 -7.29 8.05
C LEU A 137 -8.32 -8.79 7.98
N VAL A 138 -8.38 -9.30 6.75
CA VAL A 138 -8.62 -10.71 6.41
C VAL A 138 -7.35 -11.35 5.85
N SER A 139 -6.58 -10.60 5.07
CA SER A 139 -5.38 -11.08 4.40
C SER A 139 -4.22 -10.12 4.62
N PHE A 140 -3.10 -10.65 5.11
CA PHE A 140 -1.87 -9.87 5.29
C PHE A 140 -0.67 -10.63 4.74
N ASP A 141 0.02 -10.05 3.76
CA ASP A 141 1.23 -10.62 3.18
C ASP A 141 2.38 -9.63 3.27
N ILE A 142 3.48 -10.07 3.89
CA ILE A 142 4.74 -9.33 4.01
C ILE A 142 5.94 -10.18 3.65
N TYR A 143 5.70 -11.32 2.99
CA TYR A 143 6.71 -12.27 2.56
C TYR A 143 7.81 -11.61 1.72
N GLY A 144 9.05 -12.09 1.80
CA GLY A 144 10.11 -11.63 0.90
C GLY A 144 10.56 -10.19 1.17
N ASN A 145 10.64 -9.82 2.44
CA ASN A 145 11.18 -8.55 2.94
C ASN A 145 12.32 -8.83 3.92
N THR A 146 12.83 -7.81 4.63
CA THR A 146 13.95 -7.89 5.58
C THR A 146 13.55 -7.43 6.99
N TRP A 147 12.38 -7.87 7.45
CA TRP A 147 11.80 -7.47 8.73
C TRP A 147 12.64 -7.94 9.92
N GLU A 148 12.74 -7.09 10.94
CA GLU A 148 13.50 -7.34 12.16
C GLU A 148 12.59 -7.46 13.39
N GLY A 149 13.17 -7.89 14.50
CA GLY A 149 12.48 -7.96 15.79
C GLY A 149 11.74 -9.27 16.00
N ALA A 150 10.65 -9.20 16.76
CA ALA A 150 9.82 -10.35 17.09
C ALA A 150 8.35 -10.02 16.86
N ILE A 151 7.63 -10.98 16.28
CA ILE A 151 6.18 -10.95 16.19
C ILE A 151 5.63 -11.65 17.43
N THR A 152 4.79 -10.95 18.17
CA THR A 152 4.13 -11.41 19.40
C THR A 152 2.62 -11.44 19.24
N GLU A 153 1.91 -12.12 20.14
CA GLU A 153 0.44 -12.18 20.16
C GLU A 153 -0.24 -10.81 20.18
N ALA A 154 0.40 -9.80 20.81
CA ALA A 154 -0.12 -8.44 20.87
C ALA A 154 -0.36 -7.82 19.49
N HIS A 155 0.44 -8.19 18.49
CA HIS A 155 0.30 -7.71 17.11
C HIS A 155 -0.99 -8.18 16.44
N PHE A 156 -1.53 -9.32 16.88
CA PHE A 156 -2.71 -9.96 16.29
C PHE A 156 -3.93 -9.97 17.22
N ALA A 157 -3.80 -9.47 18.45
CA ALA A 157 -4.83 -9.57 19.49
C ALA A 157 -6.20 -9.01 19.08
N LYS A 158 -6.21 -8.02 18.18
CA LYS A 158 -7.42 -7.36 17.65
C LYS A 158 -7.80 -7.81 16.24
N LEU A 159 -6.98 -8.65 15.59
CA LEU A 159 -7.16 -9.10 14.22
C LEU A 159 -8.02 -10.38 14.14
N GLY A 160 -9.20 -10.36 14.76
CA GLY A 160 -10.12 -11.52 14.79
C GLY A 160 -10.67 -11.93 13.41
N GLY A 161 -10.59 -11.03 12.43
CA GLY A 161 -10.95 -11.26 11.04
C GLY A 161 -9.87 -11.96 10.21
N LEU A 162 -8.63 -12.06 10.69
CA LEU A 162 -7.51 -12.55 9.89
C LEU A 162 -7.71 -14.03 9.50
N ARG A 163 -7.50 -14.34 8.22
CA ARG A 163 -7.64 -15.68 7.64
C ARG A 163 -6.38 -16.12 6.91
N ARG A 164 -5.64 -15.17 6.34
CA ARG A 164 -4.41 -15.42 5.58
C ARG A 164 -3.30 -14.53 6.12
N LEU A 165 -2.17 -15.16 6.44
CA LEU A 165 -0.98 -14.50 6.93
C LEU A 165 0.24 -15.13 6.28
N SER A 166 1.07 -14.31 5.63
CA SER A 166 2.28 -14.75 4.95
C SER A 166 3.44 -13.85 5.34
N ILE A 167 4.50 -14.42 5.92
CA ILE A 167 5.61 -13.68 6.53
C ILE A 167 6.99 -14.25 6.15
N GLU A 168 7.08 -15.47 5.60
CA GLU A 168 8.32 -16.27 5.59
C GLU A 168 9.27 -16.07 4.41
N ASN A 169 10.20 -15.11 4.49
CA ASN A 169 11.58 -15.24 4.00
C ASN A 169 12.38 -14.06 4.59
N ASN A 170 13.43 -14.32 5.39
CA ASN A 170 14.13 -13.33 6.25
C ASN A 170 13.25 -12.67 7.33
N SER A 171 12.40 -13.46 7.99
CA SER A 171 11.42 -13.01 8.97
C SER A 171 12.00 -12.65 10.34
N PRO A 172 11.30 -11.82 11.13
CA PRO A 172 11.55 -11.62 12.56
C PRO A 172 11.41 -12.94 13.33
N LYS A 173 12.06 -13.05 14.50
CA LYS A 173 11.95 -14.23 15.34
C LYS A 173 10.50 -14.40 15.80
N PHE A 174 9.88 -15.53 15.50
CA PHE A 174 8.60 -15.89 16.11
C PHE A 174 8.83 -16.28 17.57
N LEU A 175 8.24 -15.52 18.49
CA LEU A 175 8.19 -15.84 19.91
C LEU A 175 6.76 -16.28 20.26
N TRP A 176 6.33 -17.42 19.72
CA TRP A 176 5.11 -18.08 20.19
C TRP A 176 5.45 -18.96 21.39
N PHE A 177 4.73 -18.75 22.50
CA PHE A 177 4.82 -19.52 23.75
C PHE A 177 6.23 -19.64 24.36
N SER A 178 6.68 -18.57 25.04
CA SER A 178 7.59 -18.74 26.17
C SER A 178 6.77 -18.88 27.46
N THR A 179 6.20 -20.06 27.66
CA THR A 179 5.70 -20.54 28.96
C THR A 179 6.20 -21.97 29.17
#